data_AF-A0A7X7C2Z7-F1
#
_entry.id   AF-A0A7X7C2Z7-F1
#
_cell.length_a   1.000
_cell.length_b   1.000
_cell.length_c   1.000
_cell.angle_alpha   90.00
_cell.angle_beta   90.00
_cell.angle_gamma   90.00
#
_symmetry.space_group_name_H-M   'P 1'
#
loop_
_entity.id
_entity.type
_entity.pdbx_description
1 polymer ?
#
loop_
_entity_poly.entity_id
_entity_poly.type
_entity_poly.pdbx_seq_one_letter_code
_entity_poly.pdbx_strand_id
1 'polypeptide(L)'
;MKRAPIFYLITLLITLGCNTKQSDDNKKDIIAVIDSIFQPKEEKRSLTANDITLNKDIQYENYLLDDEYPYNDTVRTFQWDKIKEKLAHIDNEVAKGGNWAIFSNYKNMNGEAPTVADFVRNEYKRVSDQYGVERYQSVPLYTSDIDTTLTRYGRDGWLVKILDSDTTEMVKVSG
;
A
#
# COMPACT_ATOMS: atom_id res chain seq x y z
N MET A 1 -43.39 40.54 16.53
CA MET A 1 -43.11 40.53 17.99
C MET A 1 -43.74 39.24 18.54
N LYS A 2 -43.09 38.27 19.18
CA LYS A 2 -41.73 38.07 19.71
C LYS A 2 -41.38 36.59 19.53
N ARG A 3 -40.07 36.32 19.56
CA ARG A 3 -39.37 35.07 19.20
C ARG A 3 -39.57 33.95 20.23
N ALA A 4 -39.28 32.73 19.80
CA ALA A 4 -39.31 31.43 20.48
C ALA A 4 -38.81 31.42 21.95
N PRO A 5 -39.19 30.38 22.73
CA PRO A 5 -38.21 29.31 22.91
C PRO A 5 -38.85 27.90 23.00
N ILE A 6 -38.59 27.06 22.01
CA ILE A 6 -38.83 25.59 22.02
C ILE A 6 -37.64 24.85 22.70
N PHE A 7 -36.82 25.57 23.46
CA PHE A 7 -35.57 25.05 24.04
C PHE A 7 -35.66 24.59 25.51
N TYR A 8 -36.85 24.55 26.11
CA TYR A 8 -37.01 24.29 27.56
C TYR A 8 -37.79 23.01 27.91
N LEU A 9 -37.91 22.05 26.99
CA LEU A 9 -38.56 20.75 27.27
C LEU A 9 -37.57 19.58 27.47
N ILE A 10 -36.26 19.80 27.32
CA ILE A 10 -35.24 18.73 27.40
C ILE A 10 -34.41 18.79 28.71
N THR A 11 -34.67 19.76 29.60
CA THR A 11 -33.88 19.97 30.84
C THR A 11 -34.61 19.63 32.15
N LEU A 12 -35.66 18.80 32.13
CA LEU A 12 -36.43 18.43 33.33
C LEU A 12 -36.54 16.91 33.56
N LEU A 13 -35.44 16.18 33.37
CA LEU A 13 -35.33 14.75 33.71
C LEU A 13 -34.10 14.43 34.59
N ILE A 14 -33.47 15.46 35.15
CA ILE A 14 -32.45 15.30 36.20
C ILE A 14 -33.12 15.72 37.52
N THR A 15 -32.95 14.87 38.54
CA THR A 15 -33.35 15.03 39.96
C THR A 15 -34.77 14.62 40.37
N LEU A 16 -35.05 13.31 40.35
CA LEU A 16 -35.65 12.65 41.51
C LEU A 16 -34.76 11.47 41.91
N GLY A 17 -33.93 11.70 42.93
CA GLY A 17 -33.28 10.63 43.66
C GLY A 17 -34.21 10.07 44.73
N CYS A 18 -34.03 8.80 45.07
CA CYS A 18 -34.34 8.28 46.39
C CYS A 18 -33.28 7.26 46.81
N ASN A 19 -32.53 7.61 47.85
CA ASN A 19 -31.65 6.72 48.61
C ASN A 19 -32.47 5.93 49.64
N THR A 20 -32.16 4.64 49.84
CA THR A 20 -31.94 4.04 51.18
C THR A 20 -31.53 2.56 51.11
N LYS A 21 -30.28 2.33 51.54
CA LYS A 21 -29.67 1.25 52.35
C LYS A 21 -30.20 -0.21 52.33
N GLN A 22 -29.32 -1.09 51.82
CA GLN A 22 -28.66 -2.26 52.46
C GLN A 22 -29.46 -3.23 53.35
N SER A 23 -29.53 -4.51 52.93
CA SER A 23 -29.21 -5.67 53.78
C SER A 23 -28.98 -6.94 52.95
N ASP A 24 -28.07 -7.77 53.44
CA ASP A 24 -27.51 -9.02 52.92
C ASP A 24 -28.51 -10.11 52.51
N ASP A 25 -28.20 -10.90 51.47
CA ASP A 25 -27.59 -12.24 51.58
C ASP A 25 -27.76 -13.09 50.30
N ASN A 26 -26.66 -13.73 49.90
CA ASN A 26 -26.58 -14.99 49.13
C ASN A 26 -27.45 -15.21 47.88
N LYS A 27 -26.84 -15.00 46.69
CA LYS A 27 -26.87 -16.03 45.63
C LYS A 27 -25.71 -15.87 44.65
N LYS A 28 -24.69 -16.72 44.80
CA LYS A 28 -23.74 -17.05 43.73
C LYS A 28 -24.51 -17.81 42.65
N ASP A 29 -25.06 -17.09 41.67
CA ASP A 29 -25.45 -17.70 40.41
C ASP A 29 -24.48 -17.24 39.32
N ILE A 30 -23.81 -18.26 38.79
CA ILE A 30 -22.76 -18.23 37.79
C ILE A 30 -23.35 -17.62 36.51
N ILE A 31 -23.18 -16.31 36.32
CA ILE A 31 -23.24 -15.73 34.98
C ILE A 31 -21.92 -16.13 34.33
N ALA A 32 -21.95 -17.27 33.64
CA ALA A 32 -20.96 -17.58 32.64
C ALA A 32 -20.94 -16.40 31.67
N VAL A 33 -19.91 -15.56 31.82
CA VAL A 33 -19.46 -14.63 30.78
C VAL A 33 -19.31 -15.51 29.56
N ILE A 34 -20.28 -15.44 28.64
CA ILE A 34 -20.16 -16.08 27.35
C ILE A 34 -18.99 -15.38 26.70
N ASP A 35 -17.90 -16.14 26.73
CA ASP A 35 -16.60 -15.82 26.22
C ASP A 35 -16.73 -15.25 24.81
N SER A 36 -15.92 -14.22 24.60
CA SER A 36 -15.69 -13.49 23.37
C SER A 36 -16.08 -14.28 22.12
N ILE A 37 -16.83 -13.65 21.22
CA ILE A 37 -16.93 -14.10 19.83
C ILE A 37 -15.49 -14.17 19.29
N PHE A 38 -14.89 -15.35 19.39
CA PHE A 38 -13.66 -15.68 18.71
C PHE A 38 -14.05 -15.77 17.24
N GLN A 39 -13.93 -14.65 16.53
CA GLN A 39 -13.85 -14.71 15.09
C GLN A 39 -12.52 -15.41 14.80
N PRO A 40 -12.51 -16.64 14.28
CA PRO A 40 -11.26 -17.21 13.79
C PRO A 40 -10.74 -16.19 12.77
N LYS A 41 -9.55 -15.64 13.04
CA LYS A 41 -8.82 -14.86 12.06
C LYS A 41 -8.58 -15.81 10.90
N GLU A 42 -9.46 -15.78 9.89
CA GLU A 42 -9.28 -16.58 8.69
C GLU A 42 -7.88 -16.26 8.17
N GLU A 43 -6.97 -17.23 8.27
CA GLU A 43 -5.67 -17.11 7.66
C GLU A 43 -5.92 -16.96 6.16
N LYS A 44 -5.76 -15.73 5.66
CA LYS A 44 -5.87 -15.46 4.23
C LYS A 44 -4.84 -16.33 3.53
N ARG A 45 -5.35 -17.30 2.79
CA ARG A 45 -4.57 -18.15 1.89
C ARG A 45 -3.70 -17.27 0.99
N SER A 46 -2.44 -17.67 0.83
CA SER A 46 -1.53 -17.08 -0.16
C SER A 46 -2.03 -17.37 -1.58
N LEU A 47 -2.15 -16.34 -2.40
CA LEU A 47 -2.48 -16.43 -3.82
C LEU A 47 -1.29 -16.95 -4.63
N THR A 48 -1.58 -17.65 -5.71
CA THR A 48 -0.60 -18.09 -6.71
C THR A 48 -1.00 -17.57 -8.10
N ALA A 49 -0.13 -17.73 -9.10
CA ALA A 49 -0.44 -17.31 -10.47
C ALA A 49 -1.75 -17.93 -11.02
N ASN A 50 -2.11 -19.14 -10.58
CA ASN A 50 -3.35 -19.82 -10.98
C ASN A 50 -4.61 -19.16 -10.44
N ASP A 51 -4.49 -18.37 -9.37
CA ASP A 51 -5.60 -17.64 -8.76
C ASP A 51 -5.86 -16.30 -9.47
N ILE A 52 -4.93 -15.86 -10.33
CA ILE A 52 -5.03 -14.59 -11.06
C ILE A 52 -5.65 -14.83 -12.44
N THR A 53 -6.83 -14.25 -12.64
CA THR A 53 -7.51 -14.20 -13.95
C THR A 53 -7.32 -12.82 -14.57
N LEU A 54 -6.81 -12.77 -15.80
CA LEU A 54 -6.63 -11.55 -16.56
C LEU A 54 -7.63 -11.53 -17.71
N ASN A 55 -8.48 -10.50 -17.75
CA ASN A 55 -9.41 -10.26 -18.85
C ASN A 55 -8.87 -9.10 -19.70
N LYS A 56 -8.80 -9.30 -21.02
CA LYS A 56 -8.42 -8.26 -21.97
C LYS A 56 -9.64 -7.39 -22.28
N ASP A 57 -9.86 -6.35 -21.49
CA ASP A 57 -10.91 -5.36 -21.73
C ASP A 57 -10.31 -4.08 -22.35
N ILE A 58 -9.85 -4.20 -23.60
CA ILE A 58 -9.14 -3.13 -24.31
C ILE A 58 -10.18 -2.25 -25.03
N GLN A 59 -10.13 -0.95 -24.79
CA GLN A 59 -11.09 0.03 -25.33
C GLN A 59 -10.84 0.42 -26.80
N TYR A 60 -9.73 -0.05 -27.38
CA TYR A 60 -9.32 0.26 -28.74
C TYR A 60 -9.52 -0.97 -29.64
N GLU A 61 -10.10 -0.76 -30.81
CA GLU A 61 -10.37 -1.83 -31.77
C GLU A 61 -9.22 -2.02 -32.78
N ASN A 62 -8.32 -1.04 -32.87
CA ASN A 62 -7.23 -1.03 -33.85
C ASN A 62 -5.88 -1.33 -33.21
N TYR A 63 -4.98 -1.93 -34.02
CA TYR A 63 -3.59 -2.24 -33.63
C TYR A 63 -3.45 -3.15 -32.40
N LEU A 64 -4.42 -4.04 -32.19
CA LEU A 64 -4.34 -5.08 -31.17
C LEU A 64 -3.34 -6.17 -31.61
N LEU A 65 -2.53 -6.61 -30.66
CA LEU A 65 -1.62 -7.75 -30.85
C LEU A 65 -2.26 -9.01 -30.29
N ASP A 66 -2.15 -10.10 -31.05
CA ASP A 66 -2.40 -11.45 -30.55
C ASP A 66 -1.37 -11.84 -29.49
N ASP A 67 -1.65 -12.91 -28.75
CA ASP A 67 -0.76 -13.38 -27.67
C ASP A 67 0.61 -13.83 -28.16
N GLU A 68 0.66 -14.29 -29.40
CA GLU A 68 1.87 -14.56 -30.14
C GLU A 68 1.81 -13.77 -31.44
N TYR A 69 2.85 -13.00 -31.74
CA TYR A 69 2.88 -12.13 -32.90
C TYR A 69 4.27 -12.06 -33.54
N PRO A 70 4.36 -11.93 -34.87
CA PRO A 70 5.63 -11.78 -35.57
C PRO A 70 6.26 -10.40 -35.28
N TYR A 71 7.57 -10.38 -35.07
CA TYR A 71 8.36 -9.17 -34.88
C TYR A 71 9.73 -9.34 -35.54
N ASN A 72 9.95 -8.61 -36.65
CA ASN A 72 11.12 -8.77 -37.51
C ASN A 72 11.32 -10.23 -37.95
N ASP A 73 12.42 -10.85 -37.53
CA ASP A 73 12.84 -12.23 -37.81
C ASP A 73 12.48 -13.22 -36.68
N THR A 74 11.72 -12.77 -35.68
CA THR A 74 11.38 -13.57 -34.48
C THR A 74 9.86 -13.54 -34.21
N VAL A 75 9.35 -14.55 -33.52
CA VAL A 75 7.98 -14.52 -32.95
C VAL A 75 8.07 -14.15 -31.47
N ARG A 76 7.30 -13.15 -31.05
CA ARG A 76 7.24 -12.72 -29.65
C ARG A 76 5.93 -13.17 -29.03
N THR A 77 5.99 -13.48 -27.74
CA THR A 77 4.83 -13.92 -26.99
C THR A 77 4.69 -13.11 -25.71
N PHE A 78 3.45 -12.84 -25.31
CA PHE A 78 3.17 -12.24 -24.01
C PHE A 78 3.45 -13.25 -22.90
N GLN A 79 4.26 -12.86 -21.92
CA GLN A 79 4.64 -13.72 -20.79
C GLN A 79 3.59 -13.66 -19.68
N TRP A 80 2.36 -14.08 -19.99
CA TRP A 80 1.21 -13.99 -19.08
C TRP A 80 1.47 -14.66 -17.73
N ASP A 81 2.12 -15.82 -17.72
CA ASP A 81 2.40 -16.56 -16.49
C ASP A 81 3.29 -15.74 -15.54
N LYS A 82 4.32 -15.07 -16.07
CA LYS A 82 5.18 -14.20 -15.28
C LYS A 82 4.41 -13.00 -14.75
N ILE A 83 3.53 -12.42 -15.56
CA ILE A 83 2.69 -11.29 -15.13
C ILE A 83 1.79 -11.73 -13.96
N LYS A 84 1.10 -12.87 -14.10
CA LYS A 84 0.24 -13.44 -13.05
C LYS A 84 1.01 -13.75 -11.78
N GLU A 85 2.21 -14.31 -11.89
CA GLU A 85 3.09 -14.58 -10.74
C GLU A 85 3.42 -13.29 -9.97
N LYS A 86 3.80 -12.22 -10.69
CA LYS A 86 4.12 -10.94 -10.05
C LYS A 86 2.90 -10.24 -9.46
N LEU A 87 1.73 -10.33 -10.10
CA LEU A 87 0.48 -9.81 -9.54
C LEU A 87 0.10 -10.56 -8.26
N ALA A 88 0.15 -11.90 -8.26
CA ALA A 88 -0.11 -12.69 -7.05
C ALA A 88 0.85 -12.33 -5.91
N HIS A 89 2.13 -12.10 -6.21
CA HIS A 89 3.09 -11.64 -5.21
C HIS A 89 2.69 -10.28 -4.62
N ILE A 90 2.38 -9.29 -5.46
CA ILE A 90 1.94 -7.96 -5.01
C ILE A 90 0.68 -8.06 -4.17
N ASP A 91 -0.35 -8.79 -4.63
CA ASP A 91 -1.61 -8.96 -3.90
C ASP A 91 -1.39 -9.61 -2.53
N ASN A 92 -0.51 -10.61 -2.45
CA ASN A 92 -0.14 -11.22 -1.18
C ASN A 92 0.57 -10.24 -0.24
N GLU A 93 1.52 -9.44 -0.73
CA GLU A 93 2.21 -8.45 0.09
C GLU A 93 1.25 -7.35 0.56
N VAL A 94 0.37 -6.86 -0.31
CA VAL A 94 -0.65 -5.86 0.04
C VAL A 94 -1.65 -6.43 1.04
N ALA A 95 -2.04 -7.71 0.91
CA ALA A 95 -2.95 -8.37 1.83
C ALA A 95 -2.40 -8.50 3.26
N LYS A 96 -1.06 -8.48 3.45
CA LYS A 96 -0.44 -8.40 4.79
C LYS A 96 -0.67 -7.05 5.47
N GLY A 97 -1.16 -6.05 4.74
CA GLY A 97 -1.40 -4.69 5.22
C GLY A 97 -0.13 -3.87 5.39
N GLY A 98 -0.32 -2.67 5.94
CA GLY A 98 0.71 -1.63 6.05
C GLY A 98 0.48 -0.50 5.06
N ASN A 99 1.38 0.47 5.08
CA ASN A 99 1.30 1.65 4.23
C ASN A 99 2.11 1.44 2.96
N TRP A 100 1.54 1.82 1.83
CA TRP A 100 2.14 1.66 0.51
C TRP A 100 2.23 3.02 -0.17
N ALA A 101 3.26 3.20 -0.98
CA ALA A 101 3.50 4.41 -1.75
C ALA A 101 4.02 4.06 -3.15
N ILE A 102 3.97 5.05 -4.03
CA ILE A 102 4.51 4.97 -5.38
C ILE A 102 5.57 6.06 -5.52
N PHE A 103 6.73 5.72 -6.05
CA PHE A 103 7.72 6.70 -6.42
C PHE A 103 7.21 7.59 -7.55
N SER A 104 7.32 8.90 -7.38
CA SER A 104 6.88 9.89 -8.36
C SER A 104 7.99 10.92 -8.56
N ASN A 105 8.60 10.90 -9.74
CA ASN A 105 9.53 11.93 -10.21
C ASN A 105 9.53 12.06 -11.74
N TYR A 106 8.37 11.90 -12.36
CA TYR A 106 8.22 12.08 -13.81
C TYR A 106 8.83 13.41 -14.27
N LYS A 107 9.65 13.35 -15.32
CA LYS A 107 10.42 14.49 -15.87
C LYS A 107 11.22 15.31 -14.84
N ASN A 108 11.68 14.69 -13.75
CA ASN A 108 12.38 15.37 -12.66
C ASN A 108 11.55 16.52 -12.04
N MET A 109 10.23 16.39 -11.99
CA MET A 109 9.35 17.41 -11.39
C MET A 109 9.69 17.70 -9.92
N ASN A 110 10.26 16.71 -9.20
CA ASN A 110 10.70 16.84 -7.82
C ASN A 110 12.23 17.04 -7.70
N GLY A 111 12.88 17.47 -8.79
CA GLY A 111 14.32 17.64 -8.88
C GLY A 111 15.03 16.43 -9.50
N GLU A 112 16.25 16.66 -9.98
CA GLU A 112 17.08 15.60 -10.52
C GLU A 112 17.83 14.89 -9.38
N ALA A 113 17.79 13.55 -9.36
CA ALA A 113 18.50 12.78 -8.36
C ALA A 113 20.02 13.09 -8.36
N PRO A 114 20.73 13.05 -7.23
CA PRO A 114 22.19 13.16 -7.23
C PRO A 114 22.84 12.00 -8.01
N THR A 115 24.11 12.15 -8.40
CA THR A 115 24.82 11.09 -9.11
C THR A 115 25.35 10.04 -8.13
N VAL A 116 24.94 8.78 -8.29
CA VAL A 116 25.48 7.63 -7.55
C VAL A 116 26.98 7.42 -7.86
N ALA A 117 27.76 7.02 -6.85
CA ALA A 117 29.23 6.97 -6.94
C ALA A 117 29.74 5.99 -8.02
N ASP A 118 29.05 4.87 -8.20
CA ASP A 118 29.40 3.75 -9.07
C ASP A 118 28.56 3.74 -10.37
N PHE A 119 28.14 4.93 -10.82
CA PHE A 119 27.28 5.06 -11.99
C PHE A 119 27.91 4.42 -13.24
N VAL A 120 27.04 3.91 -14.10
CA VAL A 120 27.41 3.44 -15.43
C VAL A 120 26.74 4.32 -16.48
N ARG A 121 27.25 4.26 -17.72
CA ARG A 121 26.58 4.87 -18.87
C ARG A 121 25.90 3.78 -19.67
N ASN A 122 24.58 3.91 -19.83
CA ASN A 122 23.80 2.95 -20.60
C ASN A 122 24.05 3.08 -22.12
N GLU A 123 23.36 2.27 -22.92
CA GLU A 123 23.47 2.25 -24.39
C GLU A 123 23.19 3.63 -25.03
N TYR A 124 22.42 4.48 -24.34
CA TYR A 124 22.10 5.86 -24.73
C TYR A 124 23.05 6.91 -24.12
N LYS A 125 24.17 6.48 -23.53
CA LYS A 125 25.18 7.31 -22.83
C LYS A 125 24.65 8.07 -21.61
N ARG A 126 23.46 7.74 -21.14
CA ARG A 126 22.84 8.33 -19.94
C ARG A 126 23.39 7.70 -18.68
N VAL A 127 23.42 8.48 -17.61
CA VAL A 127 23.84 8.03 -16.28
C VAL A 127 22.76 7.10 -15.72
N SER A 128 23.14 5.89 -15.35
CA SER A 128 22.30 4.93 -14.64
C SER A 128 23.05 4.32 -13.46
N ASP A 129 22.31 3.73 -12.52
CA ASP A 129 22.91 2.87 -11.51
C ASP A 129 23.35 1.53 -12.10
N GLN A 130 23.99 0.69 -11.29
CA GLN A 130 24.44 -0.65 -11.67
C GLN A 130 23.30 -1.62 -12.02
N TYR A 131 22.05 -1.27 -11.69
CA TYR A 131 20.85 -2.06 -11.97
C TYR A 131 20.10 -1.59 -13.23
N GLY A 132 20.67 -0.62 -13.96
CA GLY A 132 20.10 -0.11 -15.21
C GLY A 132 18.94 0.86 -15.02
N VAL A 133 18.76 1.44 -13.82
CA VAL A 133 17.79 2.52 -13.60
C VAL A 133 18.48 3.85 -13.91
N GLU A 134 17.92 4.62 -14.85
CA GLU A 134 18.46 5.93 -15.22
C GLU A 134 18.31 6.92 -14.07
N ARG A 135 19.28 7.85 -13.94
CA ARG A 135 19.21 8.98 -13.00
C ARG A 135 18.02 9.91 -13.31
N TYR A 136 17.72 10.08 -14.60
CA TYR A 136 16.59 10.87 -15.06
C TYR A 136 15.26 10.18 -14.69
N GLN A 137 14.33 10.93 -14.10
CA GLN A 137 13.04 10.46 -13.60
C GLN A 137 13.15 9.39 -12.51
N SER A 138 14.14 9.52 -11.64
CA SER A 138 14.33 8.57 -10.56
C SER A 138 14.21 9.23 -9.19
N VAL A 139 13.95 8.39 -8.19
CA VAL A 139 14.00 8.73 -6.78
C VAL A 139 15.33 8.21 -6.23
N PRO A 140 16.16 9.06 -5.57
CA PRO A 140 17.40 8.61 -4.97
C PRO A 140 17.14 7.70 -3.77
N LEU A 141 17.78 6.52 -3.73
CA LEU A 141 17.66 5.56 -2.64
C LEU A 141 18.98 5.44 -1.88
N TYR A 142 18.91 5.79 -0.60
CA TYR A 142 20.04 5.77 0.32
C TYR A 142 20.02 4.51 1.18
N THR A 143 21.19 4.10 1.66
CA THR A 143 21.27 3.08 2.71
C THR A 143 20.55 3.54 3.97
N SER A 144 19.93 2.61 4.70
CA SER A 144 19.30 2.90 5.99
C SER A 144 20.27 3.18 7.16
N ASP A 145 21.58 3.03 6.90
CA ASP A 145 22.64 3.19 7.89
C ASP A 145 23.03 4.67 8.09
N ILE A 146 23.86 4.94 9.10
CA ILE A 146 24.22 6.29 9.58
C ILE A 146 24.80 7.18 8.46
N ASP A 147 25.52 6.61 7.51
CA ASP A 147 26.25 7.37 6.47
C ASP A 147 25.34 7.91 5.34
N THR A 148 24.06 7.51 5.29
CA THR A 148 23.08 7.98 4.28
C THR A 148 23.68 8.02 2.87
N THR A 149 24.37 6.95 2.47
CA THR A 149 25.08 6.88 1.21
C THR A 149 24.10 6.59 0.08
N LEU A 150 24.09 7.42 -0.98
CA LEU A 150 23.28 7.16 -2.17
C LEU A 150 23.77 5.86 -2.82
N THR A 151 22.91 4.85 -2.89
CA THR A 151 23.31 3.51 -3.34
C THR A 151 22.74 3.17 -4.70
N ARG A 152 21.54 3.64 -5.01
CA ARG A 152 20.85 3.31 -6.27
C ARG A 152 19.69 4.26 -6.56
N TYR A 153 19.05 4.05 -7.70
CA TYR A 153 17.87 4.79 -8.11
C TYR A 153 16.61 3.90 -8.04
N GLY A 154 15.51 4.48 -7.57
CA GLY A 154 14.17 3.95 -7.70
C GLY A 154 13.51 4.53 -8.95
N ARG A 155 12.93 3.70 -9.81
CA ARG A 155 12.24 4.18 -11.02
C ARG A 155 10.92 4.84 -10.65
N ASP A 156 10.57 5.93 -11.34
CA ASP A 156 9.21 6.48 -11.33
C ASP A 156 8.16 5.37 -11.57
N GLY A 157 7.10 5.37 -10.76
CA GLY A 157 6.03 4.38 -10.79
C GLY A 157 6.28 3.10 -9.99
N TRP A 158 7.44 2.93 -9.33
CA TRP A 158 7.66 1.76 -8.47
C TRP A 158 6.77 1.80 -7.22
N LEU A 159 6.11 0.66 -6.96
CA LEU A 159 5.34 0.42 -5.75
C LEU A 159 6.29 0.00 -4.62
N VAL A 160 6.17 0.66 -3.46
CA VAL A 160 6.99 0.38 -2.28
C VAL A 160 6.14 0.36 -1.02
N LYS A 161 6.56 -0.44 -0.05
CA LYS A 161 5.99 -0.47 1.30
C LYS A 161 6.77 0.49 2.20
N ILE A 162 6.05 1.37 2.89
CA ILE A 162 6.61 2.27 3.89
C ILE A 162 6.82 1.47 5.19
N LEU A 163 8.03 1.55 5.74
CA LEU A 163 8.43 0.80 6.94
C LEU A 163 8.37 1.63 8.23
N ASP A 164 8.38 2.96 8.12
CA ASP A 164 8.42 3.90 9.25
C ASP A 164 7.40 5.04 9.04
N SER A 165 7.41 6.06 9.91
CA SER A 165 6.61 7.26 9.69
C SER A 165 6.95 7.93 8.35
N ASP A 166 5.94 8.45 7.65
CA ASP A 166 6.08 9.25 6.43
C ASP A 166 6.29 10.74 6.72
N THR A 167 6.41 11.12 8.00
CA THR A 167 6.55 12.50 8.45
C THR A 167 8.00 13.02 8.49
N THR A 168 8.97 12.17 8.14
CA THR A 168 10.40 12.51 8.14
C THR A 168 10.87 12.92 6.75
N GLU A 169 11.96 13.68 6.68
CA GLU A 169 12.56 14.11 5.40
C GLU A 169 13.04 12.91 4.55
N MET A 170 13.46 11.83 5.20
CA MET A 170 13.76 10.55 4.56
C MET A 170 12.82 9.48 5.08
N VAL A 171 12.19 8.75 4.16
CA VAL A 171 11.22 7.70 4.48
C VAL A 171 11.84 6.34 4.19
N LYS A 172 11.83 5.45 5.18
CA LYS A 172 12.30 4.07 5.01
C LYS A 172 11.27 3.26 4.23
N VAL A 173 11.73 2.62 3.16
CA VAL A 173 10.89 1.86 2.24
C VAL A 173 11.47 0.49 1.94
N SER A 174 10.61 -0.44 1.53
CA SER A 174 10.98 -1.74 0.96
C SER A 174 10.20 -1.96 -0.34
N GLY A 175 10.78 -2.70 -1.28
CA GLY A 175 10.18 -3.02 -2.57
C GLY A 175 10.61 -4.38 -3.05
#